data_AF-A0A7R9LTV0-F1
#
_entry.id   AF-A0A7R9LTV0-F1
#
_cell.length_a   1.000
_cell.length_b   1.000
_cell.length_c   1.000
_cell.angle_alpha   90.00
_cell.angle_beta   90.00
_cell.angle_gamma   90.00
#
_symmetry.space_group_name_H-M   'P 1'
#
loop_
_entity.id
_entity.type
_entity.pdbx_description
1 polymer ?
#
loop_
_entity_poly.entity_id
_entity_poly.type
_entity_poly.pdbx_seq_one_letter_code
_entity_poly.pdbx_strand_id
1 'polypeptide(L)'
;MGLNVSSLNNLKQNQYLSKLVSNEHMSTDPTNEDFWNQLLSFAFDNLPQICNDQKFFDENISPLLSSLIENNLNSHNIGSIVRILISKTSQLKDGKSEDQSFNLIVWQTYNCLFITRLAAKYLIESHTEDNIIRHFTAKVDTNDKKSEESGLVIIEQLLITLIEVLVDIPLSDMTYNLHLEAMNGLLVLLSTQMYSARPANKSSIYRLVMQKKCAIHALLLTKSLLNNFMDQRPAPVLQGGSIILGLASGLWNVLTLGYGNKGTESESPAHLSRQSLLLLLVLTNHCTTETNPYREALFNCCDSQMDSQIAADQTVTGFKLEFAKLYKTLCL
;
A
#
# COMPACT_ATOMS: atom_id res chain seq x y z
N MET A 1 12.06 5.56 29.55
CA MET A 1 10.72 5.09 29.93
C MET A 1 10.35 3.99 28.96
N GLY A 2 10.00 2.81 29.49
CA GLY A 2 10.10 1.53 28.80
C GLY A 2 9.22 1.41 27.55
N LEU A 3 9.86 0.99 26.46
CA LEU A 3 9.21 0.38 25.29
C LEU A 3 8.48 -0.88 25.78
N ASN A 4 7.21 -0.74 26.13
CA ASN A 4 6.33 -1.90 26.32
C ASN A 4 6.07 -2.50 24.94
N VAL A 5 7.04 -3.29 24.46
CA VAL A 5 6.89 -4.19 23.32
C VAL A 5 5.76 -5.14 23.67
N SER A 6 4.54 -4.79 23.28
CA SER A 6 3.38 -5.59 23.61
C SER A 6 3.31 -6.69 22.57
N SER A 7 3.68 -7.90 22.97
CA SER A 7 3.59 -9.07 22.11
C SER A 7 2.16 -9.25 21.58
N LEU A 8 2.04 -9.68 20.33
CA LEU A 8 0.79 -10.01 19.60
C LEU A 8 -0.26 -10.82 20.38
N ASN A 9 0.16 -11.56 21.40
CA ASN A 9 -0.72 -12.32 22.29
C ASN A 9 -1.76 -11.45 23.03
N ASN A 10 -1.56 -10.13 23.11
CA ASN A 10 -2.44 -9.19 23.82
C ASN A 10 -3.15 -8.17 22.91
N LEU A 11 -3.32 -8.43 21.61
CA LEU A 11 -4.02 -7.49 20.70
C LEU A 11 -5.41 -7.07 21.21
N LYS A 12 -6.16 -8.01 21.80
CA LYS A 12 -7.50 -7.75 22.38
C LYS A 12 -7.46 -6.82 23.60
N GLN A 13 -6.31 -6.72 24.28
CA GLN A 13 -6.12 -5.87 25.45
C GLN A 13 -5.53 -4.50 25.10
N ASN A 14 -5.20 -4.27 23.82
CA ASN A 14 -4.64 -3.01 23.37
C ASN A 14 -5.74 -1.93 23.34
N GLN A 15 -5.62 -0.98 24.28
CA GLN A 15 -6.58 0.11 24.45
C GLN A 15 -6.69 1.02 23.22
N TYR A 16 -5.60 1.18 22.46
CA TYR A 16 -5.59 2.00 21.24
C TYR A 16 -6.36 1.31 20.11
N LEU A 17 -6.19 -0.01 19.96
CA LEU A 17 -6.97 -0.79 18.98
C LEU A 17 -8.44 -0.85 19.37
N SER A 18 -8.76 -1.07 20.65
CA SER A 18 -10.16 -1.07 21.11
C SER A 18 -10.82 0.28 20.86
N LYS A 19 -10.09 1.39 21.03
CA LYS A 19 -10.61 2.73 20.74
C LYS A 19 -10.80 2.95 19.24
N LEU A 20 -9.87 2.48 18.41
CA LEU A 20 -9.97 2.57 16.95
C LEU A 20 -11.19 1.84 16.39
N VAL A 21 -11.51 0.64 16.90
CA VAL A 21 -12.66 -0.16 16.43
C VAL A 21 -13.98 0.23 17.09
N SER A 22 -13.96 1.21 17.99
CA SER A 22 -15.14 1.69 18.69
C SER A 22 -16.04 2.56 17.82
N ASN A 23 -17.22 2.90 18.36
CA ASN A 23 -18.16 3.85 17.75
C ASN A 23 -17.74 5.32 17.92
N GLU A 24 -16.66 5.60 18.65
CA GLU A 24 -16.12 6.95 18.83
C GLU A 24 -15.27 7.35 17.61
N HIS A 25 -15.47 8.58 17.13
CA HIS A 25 -14.65 9.14 16.07
C HIS A 25 -13.26 9.52 16.58
N MET A 26 -12.24 8.99 15.93
CA MET A 26 -10.85 9.38 16.17
C MET A 26 -10.48 10.57 15.28
N SER A 27 -10.41 11.76 15.89
CA SER A 27 -10.00 12.99 15.19
C SER A 27 -8.57 12.88 14.66
N THR A 28 -8.33 13.50 13.51
CA THR A 28 -7.03 13.63 12.87
C THR A 28 -6.34 14.95 13.21
N ASP A 29 -6.91 15.74 14.12
CA ASP A 29 -6.35 17.01 14.57
C ASP A 29 -5.02 16.81 15.32
N PRO A 30 -4.14 17.83 15.32
CA PRO A 30 -2.89 17.79 16.09
C PRO A 30 -3.07 17.48 17.58
N THR A 31 -4.25 17.76 18.15
CA THR A 31 -4.56 17.47 19.56
C THR A 31 -4.65 15.98 19.87
N ASN A 32 -4.83 15.13 18.85
CA ASN A 32 -4.95 13.68 18.99
C ASN A 32 -3.73 12.94 18.40
N GLU A 33 -2.62 13.65 18.15
CA GLU A 33 -1.41 13.08 17.56
C GLU A 33 -0.79 11.99 18.45
N ASP A 34 -0.84 12.15 19.78
CA ASP A 34 -0.34 11.16 20.74
C ASP A 34 -1.05 9.81 20.59
N PHE A 35 -2.36 9.81 20.38
CA PHE A 35 -3.12 8.58 20.13
C PHE A 35 -2.59 7.86 18.89
N TRP A 36 -2.45 8.57 17.78
CA TRP A 36 -1.99 7.99 16.51
C TRP A 36 -0.54 7.53 16.59
N ASN A 37 0.33 8.32 17.23
CA ASN A 37 1.72 7.96 17.42
C ASN A 37 1.84 6.69 18.30
N GLN A 38 1.06 6.54 19.37
CA GLN A 38 1.07 5.33 20.20
C GLN A 38 0.49 4.11 19.47
N LEU A 39 -0.64 4.28 18.78
CA LEU A 39 -1.27 3.23 17.97
C LEU A 39 -0.31 2.71 16.90
N LEU A 40 0.32 3.62 16.15
CA LEU A 40 1.17 3.30 15.01
C LEU A 40 2.61 2.93 15.39
N SER A 41 3.03 3.17 16.64
CA SER A 41 4.32 2.69 17.16
C SER A 41 4.20 1.30 17.78
N PHE A 42 3.10 0.58 17.54
CA PHE A 42 2.99 -0.81 17.93
C PHE A 42 3.88 -1.70 17.06
N ALA A 43 4.72 -2.50 17.70
CA ALA A 43 5.58 -3.44 16.99
C ALA A 43 4.78 -4.72 16.69
N PHE A 44 4.48 -4.96 15.42
CA PHE A 44 3.83 -6.20 15.01
C PHE A 44 4.84 -7.35 14.88
N ASP A 45 5.60 -7.63 15.94
CA ASP A 45 6.83 -8.44 15.90
C ASP A 45 6.68 -9.84 15.30
N ASN A 46 5.45 -10.39 15.24
CA ASN A 46 5.12 -11.70 14.67
C ASN A 46 4.06 -11.64 13.55
N LEU A 47 4.07 -10.60 12.71
CA LEU A 47 3.31 -10.51 11.44
C LEU A 47 3.30 -11.81 10.60
N PRO A 48 4.39 -12.59 10.51
CA PRO A 48 4.40 -13.88 9.83
C PRO A 48 3.40 -14.89 10.39
N GLN A 49 3.26 -14.91 11.72
CA GLN A 49 2.37 -15.83 12.40
C GLN A 49 0.92 -15.35 12.28
N ILE A 50 0.68 -14.03 12.32
CA ILE A 50 -0.66 -13.46 12.09
C ILE A 50 -1.24 -13.90 10.76
N CYS A 51 -0.43 -13.85 9.70
CA CYS A 51 -0.93 -14.04 8.36
C CYS A 51 -0.79 -15.49 7.84
N ASN A 52 0.06 -16.33 8.45
CA ASN A 52 0.15 -17.76 8.12
C ASN A 52 -0.79 -18.62 8.98
N ASP A 53 -1.07 -18.19 10.20
CA ASP A 53 -2.00 -18.89 11.09
C ASP A 53 -3.40 -18.33 10.83
N GLN A 54 -4.09 -18.92 9.86
CA GLN A 54 -5.48 -18.60 9.54
C GLN A 54 -6.36 -18.64 10.79
N LYS A 55 -6.10 -19.59 11.70
CA LYS A 55 -6.81 -19.69 12.96
C LYS A 55 -6.52 -18.50 13.87
N PHE A 56 -5.27 -18.06 13.98
CA PHE A 56 -4.94 -16.83 14.70
C PHE A 56 -5.64 -15.61 14.11
N PHE A 57 -5.63 -15.47 12.78
CA PHE A 57 -6.29 -14.36 12.08
C PHE A 57 -7.79 -14.35 12.39
N ASP A 58 -8.46 -15.50 12.26
CA ASP A 58 -9.89 -15.64 12.51
C ASP A 58 -10.25 -15.42 13.99
N GLU A 59 -9.39 -15.83 14.93
CA GLU A 59 -9.65 -15.68 16.38
C GLU A 59 -9.33 -14.28 16.93
N ASN A 60 -8.40 -13.53 16.31
CA ASN A 60 -7.86 -12.28 16.89
C ASN A 60 -8.03 -11.05 16.00
N ILE A 61 -7.91 -11.17 14.68
CA ILE A 61 -7.95 -10.04 13.76
C ILE A 61 -9.35 -9.86 13.17
N SER A 62 -9.98 -10.94 12.69
CA SER A 62 -11.32 -10.92 12.10
C SER A 62 -12.38 -10.28 13.02
N PRO A 63 -12.40 -10.52 14.35
CA PRO A 63 -13.35 -9.86 15.25
C PRO A 63 -13.12 -8.35 15.37
N LEU A 64 -11.84 -7.91 15.34
CA LEU A 64 -11.50 -6.48 15.37
C LEU A 64 -11.92 -5.79 14.08
N LEU A 65 -11.68 -6.41 12.92
CA LEU A 65 -12.11 -5.89 11.62
C LEU A 65 -13.64 -5.85 11.49
N SER A 66 -14.33 -6.86 12.01
CA SER A 66 -15.79 -6.89 12.08
C SER A 66 -16.33 -5.73 12.92
N SER A 67 -15.82 -5.57 14.14
CA SER A 67 -16.20 -4.45 15.02
C SER A 67 -15.87 -3.09 14.39
N LEU A 68 -14.73 -2.97 13.69
CA LEU A 68 -14.37 -1.75 12.98
C LEU A 68 -15.42 -1.43 11.91
N ILE A 69 -15.75 -2.37 11.03
CA ILE A 69 -16.72 -2.15 9.96
C ILE A 69 -18.10 -1.80 10.50
N GLU A 70 -18.60 -2.54 11.50
CA GLU A 70 -19.91 -2.32 12.11
C GLU A 70 -20.05 -0.88 12.66
N ASN A 71 -18.99 -0.37 13.29
CA ASN A 71 -18.99 0.97 13.90
C ASN A 71 -18.59 2.08 12.91
N ASN A 72 -17.90 1.75 11.82
CA ASN A 72 -17.24 2.75 10.97
C ASN A 72 -18.21 3.68 10.24
N LEU A 73 -19.45 3.25 9.95
CA LEU A 73 -20.44 4.15 9.33
C LEU A 73 -20.82 5.34 10.23
N ASN A 74 -20.56 5.25 11.53
CA ASN A 74 -20.77 6.34 12.48
C ASN A 74 -19.45 7.02 12.88
N SER A 75 -18.41 6.21 13.12
CA SER A 75 -17.13 6.71 13.62
C SER A 75 -16.23 7.30 12.53
N HIS A 76 -16.34 6.84 11.28
CA HIS A 76 -15.47 7.22 10.16
C HIS A 76 -13.98 6.98 10.38
N ASN A 77 -13.64 6.04 11.27
CA ASN A 77 -12.25 5.79 11.65
C ASN A 77 -11.39 5.25 10.49
N ILE A 78 -11.96 4.54 9.51
CA ILE A 78 -11.28 4.17 8.26
C ILE A 78 -10.87 5.43 7.48
N GLY A 79 -11.77 6.41 7.35
CA GLY A 79 -11.46 7.71 6.76
C GLY A 79 -10.35 8.43 7.51
N SER A 80 -10.38 8.43 8.85
CA SER A 80 -9.32 9.00 9.68
C SER A 80 -7.96 8.31 9.46
N ILE A 81 -7.92 6.97 9.40
CA ILE A 81 -6.68 6.23 9.13
C ILE A 81 -6.08 6.66 7.78
N VAL A 82 -6.90 6.79 6.72
CA VAL A 82 -6.40 7.24 5.41
C VAL A 82 -5.84 8.66 5.48
N ARG A 83 -6.47 9.57 6.21
CA ARG A 83 -5.95 10.94 6.42
C ARG A 83 -4.61 10.94 7.15
N ILE A 84 -4.44 10.09 8.17
CA ILE A 84 -3.17 9.94 8.86
C ILE A 84 -2.10 9.35 7.93
N LEU A 85 -2.46 8.37 7.10
CA LEU A 85 -1.55 7.80 6.10
C LEU A 85 -1.06 8.87 5.11
N ILE A 86 -1.97 9.71 4.61
CA ILE A 86 -1.63 10.84 3.73
C ILE A 86 -0.65 11.79 4.43
N SER A 87 -0.94 12.18 5.68
CA SER A 87 -0.09 13.08 6.46
C SER A 87 1.32 12.50 6.68
N LYS A 88 1.42 11.24 7.11
CA LYS A 88 2.72 10.56 7.34
C LYS A 88 3.49 10.36 6.04
N THR A 89 2.81 10.06 4.92
CA THR A 89 3.45 9.97 3.60
C THR A 89 4.00 11.33 3.15
N SER A 90 3.28 12.43 3.39
CA SER A 90 3.81 13.78 3.12
C SER A 90 5.07 14.05 3.93
N GLN A 91 5.09 13.70 5.22
CA GLN A 91 6.27 13.85 6.08
C GLN A 91 7.46 13.02 5.58
N LEU A 92 7.23 11.84 4.99
CA LEU A 92 8.30 11.05 4.37
C LEU A 92 8.88 11.69 3.11
N LYS A 93 8.05 12.36 2.31
CA LYS A 93 8.50 13.08 1.12
C LYS A 93 9.37 14.29 1.48
N ASP A 94 9.03 14.98 2.56
CA ASP A 94 9.76 16.16 3.05
C ASP A 94 10.97 15.79 3.94
N GLY A 95 10.95 14.59 4.52
CA GLY A 95 11.95 14.10 5.47
C GLY A 95 13.28 13.72 4.82
N LYS A 96 14.38 13.92 5.56
CA LYS A 96 15.73 13.47 5.13
C LYS A 96 16.01 12.09 5.71
N SER A 97 16.51 11.18 4.87
CA SER A 97 16.72 9.76 5.25
C SER A 97 17.76 9.52 6.35
N GLU A 98 18.54 10.53 6.75
CA GLU A 98 19.59 10.41 7.78
C GLU A 98 19.07 10.62 9.21
N ASP A 99 17.82 11.09 9.37
CA ASP A 99 17.26 11.42 10.68
C ASP A 99 16.65 10.20 11.37
N GLN A 100 16.89 10.01 12.68
CA GLN A 100 16.25 8.94 13.45
C GLN A 100 14.70 9.06 13.44
N SER A 101 14.18 10.28 13.31
CA SER A 101 12.76 10.55 13.12
C SER A 101 12.23 9.98 11.80
N PHE A 102 13.04 9.95 10.73
CA PHE A 102 12.65 9.38 9.45
C PHE A 102 12.31 7.89 9.59
N ASN A 103 13.14 7.13 10.30
CA ASN A 103 12.89 5.71 10.54
C ASN A 103 11.57 5.47 11.31
N LEU A 104 11.30 6.30 12.32
CA LEU A 104 10.04 6.23 13.06
C LEU A 104 8.83 6.54 12.16
N ILE A 105 8.94 7.55 11.29
CA ILE A 105 7.86 7.90 10.36
C ILE A 105 7.65 6.78 9.32
N VAL A 106 8.72 6.17 8.80
CA VAL A 106 8.62 5.02 7.86
C VAL A 106 7.85 3.88 8.52
N TRP A 107 8.18 3.59 9.78
CA TRP A 107 7.49 2.56 10.55
C TRP A 107 6.01 2.86 10.77
N GLN A 108 5.69 4.06 11.23
CA GLN A 108 4.31 4.47 11.48
C GLN A 108 3.49 4.48 10.18
N THR A 109 4.10 4.91 9.08
CA THR A 109 3.48 4.89 7.74
C THR A 109 3.20 3.46 7.30
N TYR A 110 4.16 2.55 7.46
CA TYR A 110 3.97 1.13 7.17
C TYR A 110 2.83 0.53 7.98
N ASN A 111 2.80 0.77 9.30
CA ASN A 111 1.75 0.25 10.18
C ASN A 111 0.36 0.81 9.82
N CYS A 112 0.29 2.10 9.50
CA CYS A 112 -0.95 2.76 9.10
C CYS A 112 -1.48 2.17 7.78
N LEU A 113 -0.57 1.96 6.83
CA LEU A 113 -0.87 1.34 5.55
C LEU A 113 -1.32 -0.12 5.71
N PHE A 114 -0.66 -0.88 6.59
CA PHE A 114 -1.02 -2.26 6.90
C PHE A 114 -2.45 -2.37 7.46
N ILE A 115 -2.80 -1.53 8.44
CA ILE A 115 -4.16 -1.47 8.99
C ILE A 115 -5.17 -1.09 7.89
N THR A 116 -4.84 -0.10 7.06
CA THR A 116 -5.68 0.33 5.94
C THR A 116 -5.92 -0.81 4.96
N ARG A 117 -4.88 -1.56 4.58
CA ARG A 117 -4.99 -2.71 3.68
C ARG A 117 -5.84 -3.82 4.28
N LEU A 118 -5.68 -4.14 5.56
CA LEU A 118 -6.50 -5.16 6.23
C LEU A 118 -7.98 -4.77 6.23
N ALA A 119 -8.29 -3.53 6.56
CA ALA A 119 -9.66 -3.01 6.51
C ALA A 119 -10.24 -3.04 5.10
N ALA A 120 -9.47 -2.59 4.10
CA ALA A 120 -9.87 -2.60 2.70
C ALA A 120 -10.11 -4.03 2.18
N LYS A 121 -9.22 -4.97 2.51
CA LYS A 121 -9.36 -6.38 2.14
C LYS A 121 -10.65 -6.96 2.71
N TYR A 122 -10.87 -6.77 4.01
CA TYR A 122 -12.07 -7.30 4.69
C TYR A 122 -13.35 -6.69 4.10
N LEU A 123 -13.37 -5.39 3.80
CA LEU A 123 -14.48 -4.73 3.11
C LEU A 123 -14.74 -5.31 1.71
N ILE A 124 -13.70 -5.54 0.92
CA ILE A 124 -13.81 -6.07 -0.45
C ILE A 124 -14.35 -7.50 -0.47
N GLU A 125 -13.92 -8.32 0.51
CA GLU A 125 -14.36 -9.72 0.62
C GLU A 125 -15.81 -9.85 1.14
N SER A 126 -16.33 -8.84 1.85
CA SER A 126 -17.62 -8.92 2.54
C SER A 126 -18.72 -7.97 2.01
N HIS A 127 -18.37 -6.91 1.29
CA HIS A 127 -19.31 -5.86 0.88
C HIS A 127 -19.23 -5.54 -0.62
N THR A 128 -20.33 -5.03 -1.18
CA THR A 128 -20.37 -4.49 -2.54
C THR A 128 -19.57 -3.20 -2.67
N GLU A 129 -19.04 -2.89 -3.85
CA GLU A 129 -18.29 -1.66 -4.14
C GLU A 129 -18.98 -0.37 -3.65
N ASP A 130 -20.30 -0.25 -3.82
CA ASP A 130 -21.08 0.91 -3.36
C ASP A 130 -21.01 1.10 -1.83
N ASN A 131 -20.97 -0.01 -1.07
CA ASN A 131 -20.80 0.02 0.39
C ASN A 131 -19.34 0.27 0.79
N ILE A 132 -18.38 -0.30 0.06
CA ILE A 132 -16.95 -0.01 0.27
C ILE A 132 -16.73 1.50 0.22
N ILE A 133 -17.25 2.16 -0.81
CA ILE A 133 -17.18 3.62 -0.96
C ILE A 133 -17.75 4.34 0.27
N ARG A 134 -18.87 3.89 0.84
CA ARG A 134 -19.46 4.52 2.03
C ARG A 134 -18.55 4.41 3.25
N HIS A 135 -17.88 3.28 3.45
CA HIS A 135 -16.96 3.08 4.57
C HIS A 135 -15.70 3.97 4.49
N PHE A 136 -15.33 4.44 3.30
CA PHE A 136 -14.21 5.38 3.14
C PHE A 136 -14.59 6.85 3.35
N THR A 137 -15.84 7.18 3.70
CA THR A 137 -16.23 8.56 4.06
C THR A 137 -15.42 9.04 5.27
N ALA A 138 -14.88 10.26 5.22
CA ALA A 138 -14.12 10.84 6.32
C ALA A 138 -14.76 12.14 6.81
N LYS A 139 -14.66 12.40 8.13
CA LYS A 139 -15.01 13.69 8.70
C LYS A 139 -13.90 14.69 8.43
N VAL A 140 -14.29 15.92 8.09
CA VAL A 140 -13.39 17.05 7.85
C VAL A 140 -13.78 18.16 8.81
N ASP A 141 -12.81 18.53 9.65
CA ASP A 141 -12.92 19.64 10.58
C ASP A 141 -12.39 20.91 9.90
N THR A 142 -13.27 21.64 9.22
CA THR A 142 -12.98 22.97 8.66
C THR A 142 -13.76 24.03 9.42
N ASN A 143 -13.05 24.93 10.11
CA ASN A 143 -13.55 26.21 10.66
C ASN A 143 -15.01 26.15 11.18
N ASP A 144 -15.22 25.39 12.26
CA ASP A 144 -16.48 25.23 13.00
C ASP A 144 -17.65 24.51 12.28
N LYS A 145 -17.45 23.94 11.08
CA LYS A 145 -18.44 23.06 10.45
C LYS A 145 -17.88 21.65 10.28
N LYS A 146 -18.50 20.70 10.97
CA LYS A 146 -18.32 19.27 10.71
C LYS A 146 -18.91 18.97 9.34
N SER A 147 -18.05 18.69 8.37
CA SER A 147 -18.45 18.25 7.03
C SER A 147 -17.92 16.84 6.77
N GLU A 148 -18.57 16.12 5.87
CA GLU A 148 -18.14 14.79 5.46
C GLU A 148 -17.61 14.84 4.04
N GLU A 149 -16.40 14.34 3.83
CA GLU A 149 -15.83 14.16 2.50
C GLU A 149 -16.25 12.80 1.94
N SER A 150 -16.73 12.80 0.70
CA SER A 150 -17.17 11.59 0.01
C SER A 150 -16.09 10.52 -0.01
N GLY A 151 -16.45 9.27 0.31
CA GLY A 151 -15.48 8.17 0.28
C GLY A 151 -14.85 7.91 -1.09
N LEU A 152 -15.45 8.33 -2.20
CA LEU A 152 -14.79 8.30 -3.51
C LEU A 152 -13.56 9.21 -3.56
N VAL A 153 -13.62 10.37 -2.91
CA VAL A 153 -12.51 11.32 -2.82
C VAL A 153 -11.42 10.76 -1.92
N ILE A 154 -11.79 10.15 -0.78
CA ILE A 154 -10.84 9.51 0.13
C ILE A 154 -10.16 8.31 -0.53
N ILE A 155 -10.89 7.48 -1.28
CA ILE A 155 -10.29 6.38 -2.06
C ILE A 155 -9.37 6.93 -3.15
N GLU A 156 -9.75 8.00 -3.86
CA GLU A 156 -8.88 8.65 -4.85
C GLU A 156 -7.58 9.15 -4.20
N GLN A 157 -7.66 9.80 -3.04
CA GLN A 157 -6.50 10.24 -2.28
C GLN A 157 -5.65 9.04 -1.82
N LEU A 158 -6.26 7.97 -1.30
CA LEU A 158 -5.56 6.75 -0.93
C LEU A 158 -4.79 6.16 -2.12
N LEU A 159 -5.45 6.00 -3.27
CA LEU A 159 -4.82 5.49 -4.48
C LEU A 159 -3.61 6.35 -4.90
N ILE A 160 -3.75 7.67 -4.87
CA ILE A 160 -2.64 8.60 -5.16
C ILE A 160 -1.51 8.39 -4.15
N THR A 161 -1.80 8.38 -2.85
CA THR A 161 -0.79 8.18 -1.80
C THR A 161 -0.05 6.86 -1.94
N LEU A 162 -0.73 5.76 -2.31
CA LEU A 162 -0.07 4.49 -2.59
C LEU A 162 0.89 4.60 -3.79
N ILE A 163 0.50 5.32 -4.84
CA ILE A 163 1.36 5.54 -6.02
C ILE A 163 2.54 6.45 -5.68
N GLU A 164 2.32 7.52 -4.90
CA GLU A 164 3.38 8.41 -4.42
C GLU A 164 4.42 7.65 -3.58
N VAL A 165 3.99 6.72 -2.72
CA VAL A 165 4.93 5.83 -2.00
C VAL A 165 5.81 5.04 -2.98
N LEU A 166 5.28 4.60 -4.11
CA LEU A 166 6.02 3.79 -5.09
C LEU A 166 6.92 4.58 -6.03
N VAL A 167 6.67 5.87 -6.20
CA VAL A 167 7.33 6.70 -7.21
C VAL A 167 8.21 7.78 -6.57
N ASP A 168 7.78 8.38 -5.47
CA ASP A 168 8.42 9.55 -4.86
C ASP A 168 9.32 9.18 -3.67
N ILE A 169 9.03 8.08 -2.97
CA ILE A 169 9.88 7.60 -1.87
C ILE A 169 11.02 6.76 -2.44
N PRO A 170 12.29 7.02 -2.08
CA PRO A 170 13.42 6.24 -2.59
C PRO A 170 13.41 4.82 -2.01
N LEU A 171 13.63 3.84 -2.89
CA LEU A 171 13.76 2.44 -2.50
C LEU A 171 15.11 2.18 -1.80
N SER A 172 15.04 1.84 -0.52
CA SER A 172 16.15 1.48 0.37
C SER A 172 15.76 0.26 1.20
N ASP A 173 16.69 -0.32 1.95
CA ASP A 173 16.40 -1.45 2.82
C ASP A 173 15.32 -1.12 3.87
N MET A 174 15.30 0.13 4.35
CA MET A 174 14.32 0.61 5.34
C MET A 174 12.94 0.81 4.75
N THR A 175 12.85 1.28 3.50
CA THR A 175 11.58 1.57 2.82
C THR A 175 11.07 0.36 2.02
N TYR A 176 11.85 -0.69 1.85
CA TYR A 176 11.50 -1.89 1.06
C TYR A 176 10.12 -2.45 1.42
N ASN A 177 9.85 -2.65 2.72
CA ASN A 177 8.57 -3.18 3.20
C ASN A 177 7.42 -2.20 2.99
N LEU A 178 7.69 -0.89 3.07
CA LEU A 178 6.70 0.14 2.79
C LEU A 178 6.26 0.10 1.32
N HIS A 179 7.22 -0.01 0.38
CA HIS A 179 6.90 -0.16 -1.05
C HIS A 179 6.10 -1.43 -1.32
N LEU A 180 6.52 -2.56 -0.75
CA LEU A 180 5.82 -3.82 -0.90
C LEU A 180 4.38 -3.73 -0.39
N GLU A 181 4.18 -3.15 0.80
CA GLU A 181 2.87 -3.00 1.40
C GLU A 181 1.98 -2.04 0.59
N ALA A 182 2.55 -1.02 -0.05
CA ALA A 182 1.83 -0.14 -0.95
C ALA A 182 1.37 -0.86 -2.23
N MET A 183 2.21 -1.73 -2.81
CA MET A 183 1.80 -2.60 -3.93
C MET A 183 0.67 -3.53 -3.52
N ASN A 184 0.75 -4.13 -2.34
CA ASN A 184 -0.31 -4.99 -1.81
C ASN A 184 -1.61 -4.21 -1.59
N GLY A 185 -1.53 -2.97 -1.09
CA GLY A 185 -2.67 -2.08 -0.92
C GLY A 185 -3.36 -1.79 -2.26
N LEU A 186 -2.59 -1.46 -3.30
CA LEU A 186 -3.13 -1.25 -4.66
C LEU A 186 -3.79 -2.52 -5.19
N LEU A 187 -3.14 -3.67 -5.07
CA LEU A 187 -3.69 -4.95 -5.54
C LEU A 187 -4.98 -5.32 -4.81
N VAL A 188 -5.06 -5.10 -3.49
CA VAL A 188 -6.29 -5.30 -2.73
C VAL A 188 -7.40 -4.41 -3.28
N LEU A 189 -7.18 -3.10 -3.44
CA LEU A 189 -8.21 -2.20 -3.99
C LEU A 189 -8.65 -2.60 -5.41
N LEU A 190 -7.71 -3.03 -6.26
CA LEU A 190 -7.99 -3.52 -7.61
C LEU A 190 -8.68 -4.90 -7.63
N SER A 191 -8.53 -5.69 -6.57
CA SER A 191 -9.20 -7.00 -6.46
C SER A 191 -10.72 -6.90 -6.30
N THR A 192 -11.28 -5.70 -6.11
CA THR A 192 -12.74 -5.45 -6.12
C THR A 192 -13.44 -6.08 -7.33
N GLN A 193 -12.75 -6.18 -8.47
CA GLN A 193 -13.29 -6.81 -9.68
C GLN A 193 -13.51 -8.33 -9.54
N MET A 194 -12.75 -9.01 -8.68
CA MET A 194 -12.93 -10.45 -8.43
C MET A 194 -14.22 -10.75 -7.65
N TYR A 195 -14.69 -9.79 -6.87
CA TYR A 195 -15.90 -9.90 -6.04
C TYR A 195 -17.11 -9.19 -6.64
N SER A 196 -16.98 -8.67 -7.86
CA SER A 196 -18.03 -7.93 -8.56
C SER A 196 -18.41 -8.61 -9.86
N ALA A 197 -19.71 -8.84 -10.05
CA ALA A 197 -20.25 -9.28 -11.35
C ALA A 197 -20.29 -8.14 -12.39
N ARG A 198 -20.02 -6.88 -11.99
CA ARG A 198 -20.02 -5.73 -12.89
C ARG A 198 -18.70 -5.70 -13.68
N PRO A 199 -18.72 -5.40 -14.99
CA PRO A 199 -17.49 -5.20 -15.75
C PRO A 199 -16.64 -4.05 -15.20
N ALA A 200 -15.31 -4.12 -15.37
CA ALA A 200 -14.35 -3.17 -14.80
C ALA A 200 -14.60 -1.71 -15.22
N ASN A 201 -15.13 -1.44 -16.41
CA ASN A 201 -15.49 -0.10 -16.88
C ASN A 201 -16.60 0.59 -16.07
N LYS A 202 -17.41 -0.20 -15.35
CA LYS A 202 -18.44 0.29 -14.43
C LYS A 202 -17.96 0.39 -12.99
N SER A 203 -16.78 -0.14 -12.66
CA SER A 203 -16.20 0.03 -11.33
C SER A 203 -15.74 1.47 -11.14
N SER A 204 -16.16 2.06 -10.03
CA SER A 204 -15.74 3.40 -9.64
C SER A 204 -14.26 3.40 -9.29
N ILE A 205 -13.77 2.39 -8.56
CA ILE A 205 -12.37 2.27 -8.15
C ILE A 205 -11.45 2.19 -9.39
N TYR A 206 -11.76 1.31 -10.35
CA TYR A 206 -10.99 1.22 -11.60
C TYR A 206 -11.03 2.52 -12.40
N ARG A 207 -12.16 3.23 -12.41
CA ARG A 207 -12.26 4.54 -13.08
C ARG A 207 -11.36 5.60 -12.45
N LEU A 208 -11.25 5.61 -11.11
CA LEU A 208 -10.32 6.50 -10.40
C LEU A 208 -8.87 6.26 -10.85
N VAL A 209 -8.45 4.99 -10.91
CA VAL A 209 -7.10 4.59 -11.29
C VAL A 209 -6.80 4.96 -12.76
N MET A 210 -7.74 4.76 -13.68
CA MET A 210 -7.48 4.83 -15.12
C MET A 210 -7.75 6.18 -15.79
N GLN A 211 -8.57 7.07 -15.22
CA GLN A 211 -9.05 8.27 -15.95
C GLN A 211 -8.89 9.60 -15.20
N LYS A 212 -8.62 9.58 -13.89
CA LYS A 212 -8.55 10.80 -13.06
C LYS A 212 -7.10 11.17 -12.70
N LYS A 213 -6.90 11.80 -11.53
CA LYS A 213 -5.61 12.23 -11.00
C LYS A 213 -4.59 11.09 -10.91
N CYS A 214 -5.04 9.85 -10.71
CA CYS A 214 -4.17 8.68 -10.68
C CYS A 214 -3.49 8.41 -12.04
N ALA A 215 -4.18 8.69 -13.16
CA ALA A 215 -3.65 8.43 -14.50
C ALA A 215 -2.44 9.31 -14.84
N ILE A 216 -2.29 10.48 -14.20
CA ILE A 216 -1.13 11.36 -14.35
C ILE A 216 0.17 10.63 -13.98
N HIS A 217 0.09 9.73 -13.00
CA HIS A 217 1.24 8.96 -12.52
C HIS A 217 1.48 7.68 -13.32
N ALA A 218 0.67 7.37 -14.34
CA ALA A 218 0.75 6.10 -15.05
C ALA A 218 2.13 5.85 -15.68
N LEU A 219 2.73 6.88 -16.28
CA LEU A 219 4.06 6.79 -16.88
C LEU A 219 5.14 6.49 -15.83
N LEU A 220 5.16 7.27 -14.74
CA LEU A 220 6.15 7.10 -13.67
C LEU A 220 5.98 5.78 -12.92
N LEU A 221 4.73 5.39 -12.63
CA LEU A 221 4.44 4.11 -11.97
C LEU A 221 4.88 2.94 -12.85
N THR A 222 4.53 2.94 -14.14
CA THR A 222 4.93 1.87 -15.08
C THR A 222 6.46 1.75 -15.15
N LYS A 223 7.17 2.89 -15.20
CA LYS A 223 8.63 2.93 -15.14
C LYS A 223 9.17 2.34 -13.83
N SER A 224 8.63 2.75 -12.68
CA SER A 224 9.05 2.28 -11.36
C SER A 224 8.87 0.76 -11.22
N LEU A 225 7.72 0.23 -11.63
CA LEU A 225 7.44 -1.21 -11.57
C LEU A 225 8.37 -2.04 -12.47
N LEU A 226 8.66 -1.56 -13.69
CA LEU A 226 9.61 -2.23 -14.58
C LEU A 226 11.04 -2.17 -14.05
N ASN A 227 11.47 -1.04 -13.50
CA ASN A 227 12.78 -0.92 -12.87
C ASN A 227 12.92 -1.86 -11.67
N ASN A 228 11.90 -1.95 -10.81
CA ASN A 228 11.87 -2.90 -9.70
C ASN A 228 11.97 -4.35 -10.18
N PHE A 229 11.30 -4.68 -11.29
CA PHE A 229 11.43 -6.00 -11.91
C PHE A 229 12.85 -6.24 -12.45
N MET A 230 13.43 -5.28 -13.17
CA MET A 230 14.79 -5.41 -13.73
C MET A 230 15.86 -5.52 -12.64
N ASP A 231 15.72 -4.80 -11.54
CA ASP A 231 16.70 -4.75 -10.47
C ASP A 231 16.76 -6.03 -9.62
N GLN A 232 15.70 -6.84 -9.61
CA GLN A 232 15.61 -8.10 -8.85
C GLN A 232 16.12 -7.97 -7.41
N ARG A 233 15.83 -6.83 -6.73
CA ARG A 233 16.41 -6.57 -5.41
C ARG A 233 15.94 -7.62 -4.39
N PRO A 234 16.87 -8.33 -3.74
CA PRO A 234 16.53 -9.29 -2.71
C PRO A 234 15.87 -8.57 -1.52
N ALA A 235 15.06 -9.31 -0.77
CA ALA A 235 14.59 -8.82 0.52
C ALA A 235 15.80 -8.53 1.44
N PRO A 236 15.84 -7.37 2.14
CA PRO A 236 16.92 -7.03 3.06
C PRO A 236 17.13 -8.12 4.13
N VAL A 237 18.39 -8.52 4.35
CA VAL A 237 18.75 -9.54 5.35
C VAL A 237 18.85 -8.90 6.72
N LEU A 238 18.25 -9.55 7.73
CA LEU A 238 18.26 -9.13 9.13
C LEU A 238 19.69 -9.12 9.70
N GLN A 239 20.32 -7.95 9.77
CA GLN A 239 21.44 -7.71 10.68
C GLN A 239 21.00 -6.72 11.76
N GLY A 240 20.65 -7.26 12.92
CA GLY A 240 20.57 -6.61 14.24
C GLY A 240 20.01 -5.18 14.34
N GLY A 241 18.82 -5.04 14.95
CA GLY A 241 18.46 -3.85 15.73
C GLY A 241 17.35 -2.95 15.15
N SER A 242 17.01 -3.07 13.88
CA SER A 242 15.88 -2.32 13.32
C SER A 242 14.58 -3.14 13.41
N ILE A 243 13.68 -2.70 14.28
CA ILE A 243 12.36 -3.32 14.53
C ILE A 243 11.55 -3.45 13.23
N ILE A 244 11.68 -2.47 12.32
CA ILE A 244 11.01 -2.44 11.00
C ILE A 244 11.53 -3.55 10.08
N LEU A 245 12.83 -3.83 10.15
CA LEU A 245 13.45 -4.93 9.40
C LEU A 245 13.08 -6.28 10.01
N GLY A 246 12.92 -6.37 11.34
CA GLY A 246 12.42 -7.53 12.09
C GLY A 246 11.08 -8.09 11.58
N LEU A 247 10.17 -7.21 11.16
CA LEU A 247 8.85 -7.56 10.63
C LEU A 247 8.91 -8.34 9.29
N ALA A 248 9.99 -8.20 8.52
CA ALA A 248 10.08 -8.68 7.15
C ALA A 248 10.23 -10.20 7.05
N SER A 249 10.99 -10.83 7.95
CA SER A 249 11.54 -12.18 7.72
C SER A 249 10.51 -13.30 7.51
N GLY A 250 9.28 -13.16 8.01
CA GLY A 250 8.24 -14.16 7.76
C GLY A 250 6.98 -13.66 7.06
N LEU A 251 6.93 -12.38 6.65
CA LEU A 251 5.93 -11.89 5.69
C LEU A 251 6.01 -12.65 4.36
N TRP A 252 7.19 -13.17 4.05
CA TRP A 252 7.53 -13.77 2.77
C TRP A 252 6.86 -15.13 2.50
N ASN A 253 6.70 -15.96 3.52
CA ASN A 253 5.97 -17.24 3.40
C ASN A 253 4.46 -17.03 3.20
N VAL A 254 3.93 -15.89 3.67
CA VAL A 254 2.52 -15.50 3.56
C VAL A 254 2.21 -14.98 2.16
N LEU A 255 3.03 -14.06 1.66
CA LEU A 255 2.82 -13.39 0.37
C LEU A 255 2.96 -14.32 -0.84
N THR A 256 3.57 -15.49 -0.64
CA THR A 256 3.70 -16.53 -1.67
C THR A 256 2.53 -17.53 -1.67
N LEU A 257 1.43 -17.27 -0.94
CA LEU A 257 0.23 -18.12 -0.92
C LEU A 257 0.54 -19.60 -0.61
N GLY A 258 1.56 -19.87 0.20
CA GLY A 258 1.95 -21.25 0.55
C GLY A 258 2.64 -22.05 -0.58
N TYR A 259 2.99 -21.43 -1.71
CA TYR A 259 3.77 -22.06 -2.79
C TYR A 259 5.29 -22.13 -2.51
N GLY A 260 5.72 -21.75 -1.29
CA GLY A 260 7.09 -21.92 -0.83
C GLY A 260 7.41 -23.40 -0.67
N ASN A 261 8.03 -23.98 -1.69
CA ASN A 261 8.64 -25.30 -1.61
C ASN A 261 9.55 -25.35 -0.38
N LYS A 262 9.37 -26.33 0.51
CA LYS A 262 10.30 -26.60 1.61
C LYS A 262 11.60 -27.15 1.01
N GLY A 263 12.40 -26.28 0.42
CA GLY A 263 13.63 -26.64 -0.28
C GLY A 263 14.68 -25.56 -0.09
N THR A 264 15.67 -25.89 0.73
CA THR A 264 17.08 -25.45 0.71
C THR A 264 17.39 -23.95 0.70
N GLU A 265 18.16 -23.54 1.71
CA GLU A 265 18.87 -22.27 1.83
C GLU A 265 19.65 -21.91 0.55
N SER A 266 19.19 -20.91 -0.22
CA SER A 266 20.01 -20.00 -1.02
C SER A 266 19.11 -19.04 -1.81
N GLU A 267 19.39 -17.74 -1.70
CA GLU A 267 18.72 -16.59 -2.35
C GLU A 267 17.42 -16.11 -1.70
N SER A 268 17.48 -14.92 -1.09
CA SER A 268 16.28 -14.21 -0.65
C SER A 268 15.45 -13.82 -1.90
N PRO A 269 14.24 -14.37 -2.07
CA PRO A 269 13.40 -14.07 -3.22
C PRO A 269 13.19 -12.57 -3.45
N ALA A 270 13.33 -12.12 -4.69
CA ALA A 270 13.02 -10.74 -5.12
C ALA A 270 11.49 -10.51 -5.18
N HIS A 271 10.87 -10.38 -4.00
CA HIS A 271 9.42 -10.27 -3.87
C HIS A 271 8.87 -8.98 -4.45
N LEU A 272 9.57 -7.85 -4.24
CA LEU A 272 9.18 -6.56 -4.82
C LEU A 272 9.09 -6.65 -6.34
N SER A 273 10.01 -7.36 -6.99
CA SER A 273 10.07 -7.56 -8.43
C SER A 273 8.89 -8.39 -8.94
N ARG A 274 8.55 -9.49 -8.26
CA ARG A 274 7.37 -10.31 -8.59
C ARG A 274 6.07 -9.54 -8.40
N GLN A 275 5.94 -8.83 -7.29
CA GLN A 275 4.74 -8.03 -6.99
C GLN A 275 4.58 -6.86 -7.95
N SER A 276 5.70 -6.26 -8.39
CA SER A 276 5.70 -5.20 -9.40
C SER A 276 5.15 -5.71 -10.73
N LEU A 277 5.57 -6.90 -11.17
CA LEU A 277 5.02 -7.52 -12.37
C LEU A 277 3.53 -7.84 -12.23
N LEU A 278 3.10 -8.40 -11.10
CA LEU A 278 1.69 -8.71 -10.86
C LEU A 278 0.83 -7.44 -10.95
N LEU A 279 1.25 -6.37 -10.27
CA LEU A 279 0.57 -5.09 -10.31
C LEU A 279 0.55 -4.51 -11.73
N LEU A 280 1.68 -4.58 -12.45
CA LEU A 280 1.76 -4.13 -13.84
C LEU A 280 0.82 -4.92 -14.75
N LEU A 281 0.73 -6.24 -14.58
CA LEU A 281 -0.19 -7.09 -15.32
C LEU A 281 -1.65 -6.70 -15.06
N VAL A 282 -2.04 -6.47 -13.81
CA VAL A 282 -3.40 -6.02 -13.47
C VAL A 282 -3.68 -4.66 -14.12
N LEU A 283 -2.78 -3.68 -13.95
CA LEU A 283 -2.95 -2.34 -14.48
C LEU A 283 -3.02 -2.30 -16.00
N THR A 284 -2.22 -3.11 -16.70
CA THR A 284 -2.20 -3.11 -18.17
C THR A 284 -3.36 -3.90 -18.77
N ASN A 285 -3.86 -4.94 -18.11
CA ASN A 285 -4.92 -5.81 -18.65
C ASN A 285 -6.33 -5.26 -18.48
N HIS A 286 -6.60 -4.47 -17.45
CA HIS A 286 -7.93 -3.89 -17.26
C HIS A 286 -8.12 -2.61 -18.08
N CYS A 287 -9.27 -2.47 -18.74
CA CYS A 287 -9.64 -1.25 -19.45
C CYS A 287 -10.99 -0.73 -18.93
N THR A 288 -11.04 0.55 -18.59
CA THR A 288 -12.29 1.25 -18.23
C THR A 288 -12.86 2.06 -19.40
N THR A 289 -12.03 2.35 -20.40
CA THR A 289 -12.31 3.10 -21.64
C THR A 289 -11.61 2.42 -22.81
N GLU A 290 -11.68 3.01 -24.01
CA GLU A 290 -10.92 2.56 -25.19
C GLU A 290 -9.40 2.62 -24.96
N THR A 291 -8.93 3.58 -24.16
CA THR A 291 -7.51 3.78 -23.83
C THR A 291 -7.18 3.35 -22.39
N ASN A 292 -6.00 2.76 -22.21
CA ASN A 292 -5.43 2.41 -20.91
C ASN A 292 -4.07 3.12 -20.76
N PRO A 293 -3.92 4.06 -19.81
CA PRO A 293 -2.72 4.89 -19.71
C PRO A 293 -1.47 4.10 -19.30
N TYR A 294 -1.61 3.01 -18.53
CA TYR A 294 -0.48 2.14 -18.16
C TYR A 294 -0.03 1.27 -19.32
N ARG A 295 -0.98 0.79 -20.15
CA ARG A 295 -0.69 0.07 -21.38
C ARG A 295 -0.01 0.96 -22.41
N GLU A 296 -0.49 2.19 -22.58
CA GLU A 296 0.15 3.19 -23.45
C GLU A 296 1.54 3.53 -22.95
N ALA A 297 1.72 3.76 -21.65
CA ALA A 297 3.05 4.00 -21.06
C ALA A 297 4.01 2.83 -21.33
N LEU A 298 3.54 1.58 -21.21
CA LEU A 298 4.34 0.39 -21.49
C LEU A 298 4.74 0.29 -22.97
N PHE A 299 3.83 0.58 -23.91
CA PHE A 299 4.13 0.50 -25.34
C PHE A 299 4.94 1.69 -25.88
N ASN A 300 4.89 2.83 -25.20
CA ASN A 300 5.64 4.04 -25.56
C ASN A 300 7.01 4.13 -24.89
N CYS A 301 7.46 3.10 -24.14
CA CYS A 301 8.80 3.10 -23.56
C CYS A 301 9.87 2.85 -24.63
N CYS A 302 11.03 3.50 -24.47
CA CYS A 302 12.14 3.42 -25.43
C CYS A 302 13.43 2.95 -24.76
N ASP A 303 14.36 2.43 -25.56
CA ASP A 303 15.67 2.05 -25.05
C ASP A 303 16.49 3.29 -24.63
N SER A 304 17.22 3.13 -23.54
CA SER A 304 18.17 4.07 -22.98
C SER A 304 19.27 4.47 -23.98
N GLN A 305 19.64 3.57 -24.90
CA GLN A 305 20.64 3.77 -25.94
C GLN A 305 20.12 4.51 -27.18
N MET A 306 18.82 4.83 -27.25
CA MET A 306 18.26 5.58 -28.36
C MET A 306 18.85 7.00 -28.37
N ASP A 307 19.64 7.31 -29.41
CA ASP A 307 20.38 8.55 -29.56
C ASP A 307 19.46 9.77 -29.43
N SER A 308 19.89 10.72 -28.60
CA SER A 308 19.24 12.03 -28.36
C SER A 308 19.03 12.87 -29.63
N GLN A 309 19.62 12.48 -30.77
CA GLN A 309 19.47 13.16 -32.06
C GLN A 309 18.16 12.81 -32.78
N ILE A 310 17.59 11.62 -32.57
CA ILE A 310 16.26 11.24 -33.13
C ILE A 310 15.12 11.80 -32.25
N ALA A 311 15.41 12.02 -30.96
CA ALA A 311 14.46 12.56 -29.98
C ALA A 311 14.22 14.07 -30.09
N ALA A 312 14.96 14.80 -30.95
CA ALA A 312 14.79 16.24 -31.12
C ALA A 312 13.57 16.60 -32.00
N ASP A 313 13.18 15.70 -32.92
CA ASP A 313 12.05 15.90 -33.84
C ASP A 313 10.75 15.18 -33.40
N GLN A 314 10.84 14.28 -32.41
CA GLN A 314 9.70 13.56 -31.85
C GLN A 314 9.57 13.89 -30.38
N THR A 315 8.44 14.49 -29.98
CA THR A 315 8.08 14.63 -28.57
C THR A 315 8.06 13.23 -27.94
N VAL A 316 9.09 12.85 -27.19
CA VAL A 316 9.15 11.55 -26.53
C VAL A 316 8.08 11.52 -25.44
N THR A 317 6.89 11.01 -25.76
CA THR A 317 5.75 10.88 -24.84
C THR A 317 5.87 9.65 -23.92
N GLY A 318 7.10 9.24 -23.58
CA GLY A 318 7.40 7.98 -22.90
C GLY A 318 8.62 8.05 -21.98
N PHE A 319 9.02 6.91 -21.41
CA PHE A 319 10.20 6.80 -20.54
C PHE A 319 11.27 5.87 -21.11
N LYS A 320 12.51 6.10 -20.67
CA LYS A 320 13.66 5.30 -21.07
C LYS A 320 13.89 4.11 -20.12
N LEU A 321 14.26 2.96 -20.68
CA LEU A 321 14.65 1.74 -19.98
C LEU A 321 15.89 1.11 -20.60
N GLU A 322 16.64 0.33 -19.83
CA GLU A 322 17.75 -0.47 -20.37
C GLU A 322 17.21 -1.80 -20.91
N PHE A 323 16.90 -1.86 -22.21
CA PHE A 323 16.27 -3.04 -22.81
C PHE A 323 17.16 -4.29 -22.73
N ALA A 324 18.48 -4.13 -22.76
CA ALA A 324 19.42 -5.22 -22.57
C ALA A 324 19.26 -5.89 -21.19
N LYS A 325 19.13 -5.08 -20.13
CA LYS A 325 18.88 -5.56 -18.77
C LYS A 325 17.52 -6.23 -18.67
N LEU A 326 16.48 -5.59 -19.21
CA LEU A 326 15.12 -6.16 -19.23
C LEU A 326 15.08 -7.52 -19.91
N TYR A 327 15.68 -7.64 -21.10
CA TYR A 327 15.73 -8.89 -21.86
C TYR A 327 16.44 -9.99 -21.07
N LYS A 328 17.58 -9.66 -20.45
CA LYS A 328 18.31 -10.60 -19.60
C LYS A 328 17.45 -11.09 -18.44
N THR A 329 16.74 -10.19 -17.76
CA THR A 329 15.87 -10.55 -16.63
C THR A 329 14.64 -11.36 -17.06
N LEU A 330 14.12 -11.17 -18.28
CA LEU A 330 13.00 -11.97 -18.82
C LEU A 330 13.41 -13.39 -19.24
N CYS A 331 14.67 -13.59 -19.62
CA CYS A 331 15.18 -14.87 -20.12
C CYS A 331 15.82 -15.76 -19.03
N LEU A 332 15.82 -15.30 -17.78
CA LEU A 332 16.27 -16.04 -16.60
C LEU A 332 15.08 -16.77 -15.94
#